data_AF-A0A1T2XA03-F1
#
_entry.id   AF-A0A1T2XA03-F1
#
_cell.length_a   1.000
_cell.length_b   1.000
_cell.length_c   1.000
_cell.angle_alpha   90.00
_cell.angle_beta   90.00
_cell.angle_gamma   90.00
#
_symmetry.space_group_name_H-M   'P 1'
#
loop_
_entity.id
_entity.type
_entity.pdbx_description
1 polymer ?
#
loop_
_entity_poly.entity_id
_entity_poly.type
_entity_poly.pdbx_seq_one_letter_code
_entity_poly.pdbx_strand_id
1 'polypeptide(L)' 'MRQVNETDRKYFHAFVREFPEYSPLLNQWVAAKLLVTENPHEEYRLAEKIYNLMKLNGWG' A
#
# COMPACT_ATOMS: atom_id res chain seq x y z
N MET A 1 16.27 -3.20 2.02
CA MET A 1 14.84 -3.21 1.65
C MET A 1 14.65 -2.14 0.57
N ARG A 2 14.10 -2.49 -0.60
CA ARG A 2 13.75 -1.47 -1.61
C ARG A 2 12.47 -0.78 -1.13
N GLN A 3 12.53 0.52 -0.88
CA GLN A 3 11.34 1.32 -0.65
C GLN A 3 10.39 1.17 -1.85
N VAL A 4 9.09 1.02 -1.60
CA VAL A 4 8.07 1.01 -2.64
C VAL A 4 8.08 2.36 -3.35
N ASN A 5 8.29 2.36 -4.66
CA ASN A 5 8.37 3.58 -5.45
C ASN A 5 6.95 4.20 -5.56
N GLU A 6 6.85 5.52 -5.68
CA GLU A 6 5.53 6.18 -5.83
C GLU A 6 4.72 5.64 -7.02
N THR A 7 5.39 5.21 -8.08
CA THR A 7 4.76 4.62 -9.26
C THR A 7 4.02 3.33 -8.96
N ASP A 8 4.48 2.52 -8.01
CA ASP A 8 3.82 1.26 -7.64
C ASP A 8 2.57 1.54 -6.81
N ARG A 9 2.61 2.61 -5.97
CA ARG A 9 1.52 3.00 -5.06
C ARG A 9 0.25 3.42 -5.79
N LYS A 10 0.36 3.93 -7.03
CA LYS A 10 -0.80 4.32 -7.85
C LYS A 10 -1.71 3.13 -8.19
N TYR A 11 -1.17 1.92 -8.14
CA TYR A 11 -1.90 0.69 -8.46
C TYR A 11 -2.60 0.07 -7.25
N PHE A 12 -2.38 0.57 -6.02
CA PHE A 12 -2.99 -0.02 -4.82
C PHE A 12 -4.52 -0.05 -4.88
N HIS A 13 -5.15 1.02 -5.39
CA HIS A 13 -6.61 1.05 -5.58
C HIS A 13 -7.10 0.05 -6.61
N ALA A 14 -6.35 -0.14 -7.70
CA ALA A 14 -6.71 -1.10 -8.74
C ALA A 14 -6.56 -2.54 -8.22
N PHE A 15 -5.48 -2.82 -7.50
CA PHE A 15 -5.23 -4.10 -6.85
C PHE A 15 -6.36 -4.46 -5.87
N VAL A 16 -6.70 -3.56 -4.95
CA VAL A 16 -7.77 -3.82 -3.96
C VAL A 16 -9.16 -3.93 -4.62
N ARG A 17 -9.38 -3.34 -5.79
CA ARG A 17 -10.62 -3.56 -6.55
C ARG A 17 -10.74 -5.01 -7.04
N GLU A 18 -9.64 -5.64 -7.41
CA GLU A 18 -9.60 -7.07 -7.78
C GLU A 18 -9.56 -8.00 -6.56
N PHE A 19 -9.00 -7.53 -5.44
CA PHE A 19 -8.90 -8.26 -4.16
C PHE A 19 -9.53 -7.44 -3.00
N PRO A 20 -10.87 -7.39 -2.91
CA PRO A 20 -11.57 -6.55 -1.94
C PRO A 20 -11.26 -6.87 -0.48
N GLU A 21 -10.79 -8.08 -0.17
CA GLU A 21 -10.35 -8.50 1.16
C GLU A 21 -9.22 -7.62 1.72
N TYR A 22 -8.45 -6.93 0.86
CA TYR A 22 -7.38 -6.02 1.27
C TYR A 22 -7.84 -4.57 1.47
N SER A 23 -9.13 -4.27 1.30
CA SER A 23 -9.70 -2.92 1.52
C SER A 23 -9.37 -2.32 2.90
N PRO A 24 -9.40 -3.08 4.01
CA PRO A 24 -9.01 -2.53 5.31
C PRO A 24 -7.55 -2.05 5.34
N LEU A 25 -6.65 -2.75 4.65
CA LEU A 25 -5.23 -2.41 4.59
C LEU A 25 -5.00 -1.15 3.75
N LEU A 26 -5.70 -1.02 2.61
CA LEU A 26 -5.68 0.20 1.81
C LEU A 26 -6.18 1.40 2.60
N ASN A 27 -7.27 1.26 3.36
CA ASN A 27 -7.81 2.35 4.19
C ASN A 27 -6.81 2.80 5.27
N GLN A 28 -6.12 1.85 5.92
CA GLN A 28 -5.05 2.17 6.88
C GLN A 28 -3.91 2.94 6.21
N TRP A 29 -3.49 2.52 5.02
CA TRP A 29 -2.45 3.21 4.27
C TRP A 29 -2.86 4.63 3.87
N VAL A 30 -4.09 4.83 3.40
CA VAL A 30 -4.62 6.16 3.07
C VAL A 30 -4.67 7.06 4.30
N ALA A 31 -5.11 6.55 5.45
CA ALA A 31 -5.11 7.30 6.70
C ALA A 31 -3.68 7.68 7.13
N ALA A 32 -2.74 6.73 7.10
CA ALA A 32 -1.34 6.99 7.43
C ALA A 32 -0.67 7.98 6.46
N LYS A 33 -1.04 7.94 5.18
CA LYS A 33 -0.55 8.90 4.16
C LYS A 33 -1.02 10.33 4.42
N LEU A 34 -2.23 10.51 4.96
CA LEU A 34 -2.74 11.84 5.36
C LEU A 34 -2.02 12.38 6.61
N LEU A 35 -1.55 11.48 7.48
CA LEU A 35 -0.83 11.79 8.73
C LEU A 35 0.69 11.63 8.60
N VAL A 36 1.22 11.61 7.37
CA VAL A 36 2.63 11.25 7.09
C VAL A 36 3.65 12.15 7.81
N THR A 37 3.24 13.37 8.18
CA THR A 37 4.05 14.32 8.95
C THR A 37 4.31 13.88 10.40
N GLU A 38 3.46 13.02 10.95
CA GLU A 38 3.55 12.53 12.33
C GLU A 38 4.27 11.18 12.42
N ASN A 39 4.07 10.29 11.45
CA ASN A 39 4.68 8.97 11.44
C ASN A 39 4.94 8.43 10.02
N PRO A 40 5.98 8.92 9.32
CA PRO A 40 6.27 8.51 7.95
C PRO A 40 6.58 7.00 7.86
N HIS A 41 7.21 6.42 8.89
CA HIS A 41 7.57 5.01 8.92
C HIS A 41 6.36 4.08 8.83
N GLU A 42 5.23 4.47 9.41
CA GLU A 42 4.00 3.69 9.36
C GLU A 42 3.39 3.67 7.95
N GLU A 43 3.38 4.82 7.26
CA GLU A 43 2.96 4.89 5.86
C GLU A 43 3.81 3.96 4.98
N TYR A 44 5.14 4.03 5.10
CA TYR A 44 6.04 3.18 4.33
C TYR A 44 5.84 1.69 4.63
N ARG A 45 5.64 1.33 5.91
CA ARG A 45 5.40 -0.07 6.31
C ARG A 45 4.11 -0.61 5.71
N LEU A 46 3.05 0.20 5.68
CA LEU A 46 1.77 -0.18 5.09
C LEU A 46 1.87 -0.28 3.56
N ALA A 47 2.57 0.64 2.92
CA ALA A 47 2.83 0.59 1.48
C ALA A 47 3.60 -0.68 1.09
N GLU A 48 4.64 -1.05 1.84
CA GLU A 48 5.41 -2.27 1.60
C GLU A 48 4.57 -3.54 1.76
N LYS A 49 3.66 -3.57 2.74
CA LYS A 49 2.70 -4.68 2.90
C LYS A 49 1.80 -4.84 1.69
N ILE A 50 1.17 -3.75 1.22
CA ILE A 50 0.28 -3.80 0.05
C ILE A 50 1.07 -4.23 -1.20
N TYR A 51 2.27 -3.69 -1.40
CA TYR A 51 3.11 -4.04 -2.54
C TYR A 51 3.56 -5.51 -2.54
N ASN A 52 3.86 -6.08 -1.37
CA ASN A 52 4.18 -7.50 -1.28
C ASN A 52 2.94 -8.38 -1.56
N LEU A 53 1.75 -7.98 -1.12
CA LEU A 53 0.51 -8.67 -1.47
C LEU A 53 0.23 -8.62 -2.97
N MET A 54 0.49 -7.49 -3.62
CA MET A 54 0.42 -7.39 -5.08
C MET A 54 1.30 -8.44 -5.75
N LYS A 55 2.60 -8.48 -5.42
CA LYS A 55 3.53 -9.47 -6.01
C LYS A 55 3.09 -10.91 -5.77
N LEU A 56 2.62 -11.22 -4.56
CA LEU A 56 2.13 -12.56 -4.20
C LEU A 56 0.92 -12.97 -5.04
N ASN A 57 0.09 -12.02 -5.44
CA ASN A 57 -1.08 -12.23 -6.30
C ASN A 57 -0.78 -12.01 -7.80
N GLY A 58 0.49 -11.97 -8.20
CA GLY A 58 0.90 -11.82 -9.60
C GLY A 58 0.81 -10.41 -10.18
N TRP A 59 0.55 -9.41 -9.34
CA TRP A 59 0.63 -7.99 -9.71
C TRP A 59 2.08 -7.49 -9.57
N GLY A 60 2.71 -7.11 -10.68
CA GLY A 60 4.09 -6.63 -10.74
C GLY A 60 4.31 -5.66 -11.87
#